data_AF-A0A377LXB7-F1
#
_entry.id   AF-A0A377LXB7-F1
#
_cell.length_a   1.000
_cell.length_b   1.000
_cell.length_c   1.000
_cell.angle_alpha   90.00
_cell.angle_beta   90.00
_cell.angle_gamma   90.00
#
_symmetry.space_group_name_H-M   'P 1'
#
loop_
_entity.id
_entity.type
_entity.pdbx_description
1 polymer ?
#
loop_
_entity_poly.entity_id
_entity_poly.type
_entity_poly.pdbx_seq_one_letter_code
_entity_poly.pdbx_strand_id
1 'polypeptide(L)'
;MKTYDFIGIGIGPFNLSIAALAEGLDGFSSLFLERKPHFSWHPGMMVPDCHMQTSFLKDLVSAVEPTNRHSFLNYLVQRKKFYRFLTTEQRTVSREEFADYLSWAADNLTNLAFSQQVQQVSFDEEKGLFEVVTQRDRFLARHVCVGIGKQINLPDCVTAQDDSCFHASEMMLRTPDLAGKRVTVVGGGQSGADLFLNIFRGEWGQPLSLNWVSRRNNYNALDEAAFANEYFTPEYVDSFSTLGEEAVGRCCTSRR
;
A
#
# COMPACT_ATOMS: atom_id res chain seq x y z
N MET A 1 -29.07 5.65 -13.89
CA MET A 1 -27.78 5.39 -13.21
C MET A 1 -27.54 3.90 -13.23
N LYS A 2 -26.31 3.46 -13.50
CA LYS A 2 -25.95 2.04 -13.41
C LYS A 2 -25.83 1.67 -11.92
N THR A 3 -26.50 0.60 -11.51
CA THR A 3 -26.39 0.04 -10.17
C THR A 3 -25.35 -1.07 -10.17
N TYR A 4 -24.48 -1.05 -9.19
CA TYR A 4 -23.45 -2.05 -8.94
C TYR A 4 -23.79 -2.86 -7.68
N ASP A 5 -23.32 -4.10 -7.61
CA ASP A 5 -23.38 -4.88 -6.37
C ASP A 5 -22.34 -4.36 -5.37
N PHE A 6 -21.18 -3.91 -5.87
CA PHE A 6 -20.09 -3.44 -5.03
C PHE A 6 -19.34 -2.26 -5.65
N ILE A 7 -19.10 -1.21 -4.85
CA ILE A 7 -18.18 -0.13 -5.21
C ILE A 7 -17.02 -0.05 -4.22
N GLY A 8 -15.79 -0.14 -4.73
CA GLY A 8 -14.58 0.17 -3.97
C GLY A 8 -14.13 1.61 -4.19
N ILE A 9 -13.80 2.32 -3.11
CA ILE A 9 -13.29 3.71 -3.15
C ILE A 9 -11.81 3.71 -2.81
N GLY A 10 -10.98 4.14 -3.76
CA GLY A 10 -9.52 4.05 -3.72
C GLY A 10 -9.01 2.76 -4.36
N ILE A 11 -7.99 2.85 -5.22
CA ILE A 11 -7.34 1.70 -5.85
C ILE A 11 -5.91 1.57 -5.30
N GLY A 12 -5.82 1.23 -4.01
CA GLY A 12 -4.60 0.69 -3.40
C GLY A 12 -4.54 -0.84 -3.51
N PRO A 13 -3.46 -1.48 -3.05
CA PRO A 13 -3.28 -2.94 -3.18
C PRO A 13 -4.45 -3.76 -2.62
N PHE A 14 -5.06 -3.32 -1.51
CA PHE A 14 -6.19 -4.02 -0.90
C PHE A 14 -7.44 -4.03 -1.79
N ASN A 15 -7.88 -2.87 -2.27
CA ASN A 15 -9.03 -2.80 -3.17
C ASN A 15 -8.71 -3.39 -4.56
N LEU A 16 -7.45 -3.34 -5.00
CA LEU A 16 -7.02 -4.01 -6.22
C LEU A 16 -7.14 -5.54 -6.10
N SER A 17 -6.85 -6.11 -4.93
CA SER A 17 -7.08 -7.53 -4.62
C SER A 17 -8.56 -7.89 -4.70
N ILE A 18 -9.44 -7.10 -4.08
CA ILE A 18 -10.89 -7.32 -4.17
C ILE A 18 -11.36 -7.20 -5.62
N ALA A 19 -10.85 -6.23 -6.38
CA ALA A 19 -11.18 -6.06 -7.79
C ALA A 19 -10.81 -7.28 -8.63
N ALA A 20 -9.63 -7.85 -8.40
CA ALA A 20 -9.14 -9.04 -9.09
C ALA A 20 -9.93 -10.31 -8.77
N LEU A 21 -10.38 -10.46 -7.53
CA LEU A 21 -11.24 -11.57 -7.12
C LEU A 21 -12.67 -11.38 -7.63
N ALA A 22 -13.19 -10.16 -7.60
CA ALA A 22 -14.55 -9.84 -8.04
C ALA A 22 -14.75 -9.97 -9.56
N GLU A 23 -13.71 -9.74 -10.37
CA GLU A 23 -13.80 -9.88 -11.84
C GLU A 23 -14.09 -11.32 -12.28
N GLY A 24 -13.71 -12.33 -11.47
CA GLY A 24 -13.95 -13.75 -11.75
C GLY A 24 -15.37 -14.22 -11.40
N LEU A 25 -16.21 -13.38 -10.81
CA LEU A 25 -17.53 -13.77 -10.31
C LEU A 25 -18.64 -13.52 -11.35
N ASP A 26 -19.24 -14.60 -11.85
CA ASP A 26 -20.37 -14.51 -12.77
C ASP A 26 -21.58 -13.84 -12.11
N GLY A 27 -22.15 -12.86 -12.81
CA GLY A 27 -23.34 -12.13 -12.35
C GLY A 27 -23.08 -11.13 -11.23
N PHE A 28 -21.82 -10.87 -10.86
CA PHE A 28 -21.45 -9.89 -9.84
C PHE A 28 -20.88 -8.61 -10.46
N SER A 29 -21.59 -7.49 -10.31
CA SER A 29 -21.17 -6.21 -10.88
C SER A 29 -20.37 -5.38 -9.87
N SER A 30 -19.09 -5.13 -10.17
CA SER A 30 -18.20 -4.32 -9.35
C SER A 30 -17.61 -3.12 -10.09
N LEU A 31 -17.29 -2.05 -9.35
CA LEU A 31 -16.56 -0.89 -9.86
C LEU A 31 -15.65 -0.32 -8.77
N PHE A 32 -14.41 0.00 -9.12
CA PHE A 32 -13.45 0.62 -8.22
C PHE A 32 -13.05 1.99 -8.73
N LEU A 33 -13.09 3.00 -7.86
CA LEU A 33 -12.91 4.40 -8.21
C LEU A 33 -11.60 4.94 -7.61
N GLU A 34 -10.74 5.54 -8.43
CA GLU A 34 -9.49 6.17 -8.00
C GLU A 34 -9.39 7.60 -8.51
N ARG A 35 -8.98 8.53 -7.64
CA ARG A 35 -8.79 9.94 -8.01
C ARG A 35 -7.60 10.16 -8.93
N LYS A 36 -6.52 9.37 -8.78
CA LYS A 36 -5.33 9.45 -9.63
C LYS A 36 -5.65 9.01 -11.06
N PRO A 37 -4.90 9.51 -12.06
CA PRO A 37 -5.12 9.14 -13.46
C PRO A 37 -4.64 7.74 -13.83
N HIS A 38 -3.77 7.14 -13.01
CA HIS A 38 -3.25 5.79 -13.19
C HIS A 38 -2.91 5.18 -11.83
N PHE A 39 -2.72 3.86 -11.80
CA PHE A 39 -2.26 3.17 -10.60
C PHE A 39 -0.86 3.66 -10.21
N SER A 40 -0.62 3.81 -8.90
CA SER A 40 0.68 4.21 -8.37
C SER A 40 0.78 3.89 -6.89
N TRP A 41 1.67 2.96 -6.54
CA TRP A 41 1.89 2.49 -5.19
C TRP A 41 3.14 3.12 -4.57
N HIS A 42 2.94 4.05 -3.62
CA HIS A 42 4.00 4.77 -2.89
C HIS A 42 5.16 5.33 -3.75
N PRO A 43 4.88 6.11 -4.81
CA PRO A 43 5.90 6.54 -5.77
C PRO A 43 7.05 7.32 -5.13
N GLY A 44 6.78 8.12 -4.10
CA GLY A 44 7.83 8.88 -3.42
C GLY A 44 8.73 8.08 -2.47
N MET A 45 8.41 6.82 -2.21
CA MET A 45 9.22 5.88 -1.41
C MET A 45 9.78 4.73 -2.25
N MET A 46 9.82 4.88 -3.58
CA MET A 46 10.48 3.95 -4.49
C MET A 46 11.99 4.18 -4.51
N VAL A 47 12.61 4.08 -3.33
CA VAL A 47 14.06 4.29 -3.19
C VAL A 47 14.83 3.03 -3.61
N PRO A 48 16.10 3.18 -4.07
CA PRO A 48 16.91 2.04 -4.49
C PRO A 48 17.08 0.98 -3.41
N ASP A 49 17.28 -0.27 -3.86
CA ASP A 49 17.53 -1.46 -3.03
C ASP A 49 16.45 -1.77 -1.97
N CYS A 50 15.22 -1.26 -2.13
CA CYS A 50 14.12 -1.61 -1.24
C CYS A 50 13.44 -2.93 -1.65
N HIS A 51 13.25 -3.80 -0.68
CA HIS A 51 12.50 -5.05 -0.84
C HIS A 51 11.16 -5.03 -0.08
N MET A 52 10.26 -5.90 -0.52
CA MET A 52 9.10 -6.30 0.26
C MET A 52 9.55 -7.03 1.52
N GLN A 53 8.82 -6.83 2.61
CA GLN A 53 9.04 -7.55 3.88
C GLN A 53 8.20 -8.84 3.97
N THR A 54 7.50 -9.18 2.91
CA THR A 54 6.59 -10.33 2.84
C THR A 54 6.95 -11.20 1.65
N SER A 55 6.63 -12.49 1.77
CA SER A 55 6.70 -13.42 0.63
C SER A 55 5.90 -12.88 -0.54
N PHE A 56 6.42 -13.05 -1.75
CA PHE A 56 5.72 -12.74 -2.99
C PHE A 56 4.45 -13.58 -3.20
N LEU A 57 4.27 -14.67 -2.44
CA LEU A 57 3.02 -15.46 -2.43
C LEU A 57 1.90 -14.78 -1.64
N LYS A 58 2.22 -13.78 -0.81
CA LYS A 58 1.23 -12.85 -0.24
C LYS A 58 0.93 -11.74 -1.27
N ASP A 59 0.61 -12.15 -2.50
CA ASP A 59 0.21 -11.26 -3.58
C ASP A 59 -1.27 -10.87 -3.46
N LEU A 60 -1.88 -10.38 -4.55
CA LEU A 60 -3.28 -9.95 -4.55
C LEU A 60 -4.30 -11.08 -4.37
N VAL A 61 -3.99 -12.31 -4.79
CA VAL A 61 -5.04 -13.33 -5.04
C VAL A 61 -4.66 -14.74 -4.64
N SER A 62 -3.37 -15.10 -4.61
CA SER A 62 -2.89 -16.47 -4.48
C SER A 62 -3.31 -17.14 -3.17
N ALA A 63 -3.49 -16.39 -2.09
CA ALA A 63 -3.95 -16.94 -0.81
C ALA A 63 -5.45 -17.31 -0.80
N VAL A 64 -6.22 -16.83 -1.78
CA VAL A 64 -7.67 -17.07 -1.91
C VAL A 64 -7.97 -17.95 -3.12
N GLU A 65 -7.40 -17.60 -4.27
CA GLU A 65 -7.61 -18.25 -5.55
C GLU A 65 -6.26 -18.37 -6.31
N PRO A 66 -5.46 -19.42 -6.07
CA PRO A 66 -4.16 -19.62 -6.71
C PRO A 66 -4.19 -19.67 -8.24
N THR A 67 -5.34 -20.00 -8.82
CA THR A 67 -5.57 -20.07 -10.27
C THR A 67 -5.96 -18.73 -10.88
N ASN A 68 -6.16 -17.69 -10.07
CA ASN A 68 -6.55 -16.37 -10.56
C ASN A 68 -5.46 -15.82 -11.49
N ARG A 69 -5.89 -15.29 -12.64
CA ARG A 69 -5.01 -14.74 -13.66
C ARG A 69 -4.16 -13.57 -13.17
N HIS A 70 -4.56 -12.88 -12.11
CA HIS A 70 -3.84 -11.73 -11.56
C HIS A 70 -2.82 -12.12 -10.47
N SER A 71 -2.45 -13.40 -10.35
CA SER A 71 -1.39 -13.85 -9.44
C SER A 71 0.00 -13.34 -9.87
N PHE A 72 0.90 -13.17 -8.90
CA PHE A 72 2.29 -12.76 -9.12
C PHE A 72 3.04 -13.77 -9.98
N LEU A 73 2.77 -15.06 -9.83
CA LEU A 73 3.36 -16.11 -10.67
C LEU A 73 2.91 -16.00 -12.13
N ASN A 74 1.61 -15.75 -12.38
CA ASN A 74 1.15 -15.53 -13.75
C ASN A 74 1.75 -14.25 -14.34
N TYR A 75 1.87 -13.17 -13.56
CA TYR A 75 2.59 -11.95 -13.95
C TYR A 75 4.02 -12.27 -14.44
N LEU A 76 4.80 -13.05 -13.67
CA LEU A 76 6.15 -13.42 -14.04
C LEU A 76 6.21 -14.20 -15.36
N VAL A 77 5.24 -15.08 -15.61
CA VAL A 77 5.13 -15.84 -16.87
C VAL A 77 4.78 -14.89 -18.03
N GLN A 78 3.76 -14.04 -17.87
CA GLN A 78 3.32 -13.09 -18.90
C GLN A 78 4.41 -12.07 -19.26
N ARG A 79 5.22 -11.65 -18.29
CA ARG A 79 6.38 -10.78 -18.50
C ARG A 79 7.65 -11.52 -18.96
N LYS A 80 7.59 -12.85 -19.16
CA LYS A 80 8.73 -13.70 -19.54
C LYS A 80 9.92 -13.61 -18.57
N LYS A 81 9.64 -13.38 -17.29
CA LYS A 81 10.63 -13.26 -16.21
C LYS A 81 10.68 -14.48 -15.29
N PHE A 82 9.75 -15.43 -15.41
CA PHE A 82 9.59 -16.57 -14.49
C PHE A 82 10.89 -17.31 -14.15
N TYR A 83 11.61 -17.86 -15.13
CA TYR A 83 12.85 -18.59 -14.86
C TYR A 83 13.95 -17.68 -14.30
N ARG A 84 14.04 -16.42 -14.76
CA ARG A 84 15.00 -15.46 -14.22
C ARG A 84 14.72 -15.18 -12.74
N PHE A 85 13.46 -14.98 -12.37
CA PHE A 85 13.05 -14.80 -10.99
C PHE A 85 13.38 -16.03 -10.14
N LEU A 86 13.08 -17.24 -10.64
CA LEU A 86 13.39 -18.50 -9.97
C LEU A 86 14.89 -18.65 -9.68
N THR A 87 15.76 -18.30 -10.63
CA THR A 87 17.22 -18.36 -10.45
C THR A 87 17.76 -17.38 -9.41
N THR A 88 17.02 -16.33 -9.05
CA THR A 88 17.48 -15.40 -8.01
C THR A 88 17.42 -15.99 -6.60
N GLU A 89 16.65 -17.07 -6.39
CA GLU A 89 16.40 -17.70 -5.09
C GLU A 89 15.95 -16.71 -3.99
N GLN A 90 15.38 -15.56 -4.39
CA GLN A 90 14.92 -14.53 -3.48
C GLN A 90 13.62 -14.95 -2.78
N ARG A 91 13.58 -14.81 -1.46
CA ARG A 91 12.37 -15.05 -0.66
C ARG A 91 11.37 -13.89 -0.74
N THR A 92 11.86 -12.70 -1.03
CA THR A 92 11.07 -11.47 -1.16
C THR A 92 11.44 -10.74 -2.44
N VAL A 93 10.47 -10.04 -3.00
CA VAL A 93 10.62 -9.29 -4.25
C VAL A 93 11.04 -7.84 -3.98
N SER A 94 11.72 -7.19 -4.92
CA SER A 94 11.97 -5.74 -4.81
C SER A 94 10.65 -4.99 -4.81
N ARG A 95 10.61 -3.80 -4.18
CA ARG A 95 9.43 -2.94 -4.22
C ARG A 95 9.08 -2.52 -5.65
N GLU A 96 10.10 -2.30 -6.48
CA GLU A 96 9.95 -1.95 -7.89
C GLU A 96 9.23 -3.04 -8.68
N GLU A 97 9.69 -4.29 -8.57
CA GLU A 97 9.07 -5.41 -9.28
C GLU A 97 7.65 -5.68 -8.74
N PHE A 98 7.40 -5.52 -7.44
CA PHE A 98 6.05 -5.63 -6.90
C PHE A 98 5.14 -4.48 -7.36
N ALA A 99 5.65 -3.24 -7.44
CA ALA A 99 4.89 -2.11 -7.98
C ALA A 99 4.57 -2.29 -9.47
N ASP A 100 5.49 -2.87 -10.26
CA ASP A 100 5.22 -3.24 -11.66
C ASP A 100 4.17 -4.35 -11.76
N TYR A 101 4.22 -5.36 -10.88
CA TYR A 101 3.17 -6.37 -10.78
C TYR A 101 1.78 -5.76 -10.50
N LEU A 102 1.68 -4.88 -9.50
CA LEU A 102 0.42 -4.24 -9.15
C LEU A 102 -0.11 -3.35 -10.29
N SER A 103 0.80 -2.63 -10.97
CA SER A 103 0.43 -1.81 -12.13
C SER A 103 -0.05 -2.70 -13.28
N TRP A 104 0.64 -3.81 -13.55
CA TRP A 104 0.22 -4.80 -14.54
C TRP A 104 -1.16 -5.38 -14.22
N ALA A 105 -1.45 -5.73 -12.95
CA ALA A 105 -2.77 -6.21 -12.56
C ALA A 105 -3.84 -5.13 -12.80
N ALA A 106 -3.56 -3.87 -12.42
CA ALA A 106 -4.47 -2.76 -12.65
C ALA A 106 -4.76 -2.53 -14.14
N ASP A 107 -3.75 -2.64 -15.01
CA ASP A 107 -3.91 -2.48 -16.46
C ASP A 107 -4.73 -3.61 -17.12
N ASN A 108 -4.79 -4.79 -16.49
CA ASN A 108 -5.53 -5.95 -17.01
C ASN A 108 -6.93 -6.10 -16.41
N LEU A 109 -7.32 -5.26 -15.46
CA LEU A 109 -8.64 -5.30 -14.82
C LEU A 109 -9.64 -4.39 -15.54
N THR A 110 -10.84 -4.92 -15.74
CA THR A 110 -11.91 -4.21 -16.48
C THR A 110 -12.89 -3.44 -15.58
N ASN A 111 -12.81 -3.64 -14.27
CA ASN A 111 -13.71 -3.06 -13.26
C ASN A 111 -13.09 -1.85 -12.52
N LEU A 112 -12.06 -1.22 -13.08
CA LEU A 112 -11.39 -0.05 -12.51
C LEU A 112 -11.74 1.23 -13.27
N ALA A 113 -11.91 2.34 -12.55
CA ALA A 113 -12.07 3.67 -13.13
C ALA A 113 -11.18 4.69 -12.41
N PHE A 114 -10.17 5.16 -13.15
CA PHE A 114 -9.24 6.20 -12.73
C PHE A 114 -9.79 7.61 -13.03
N SER A 115 -9.16 8.64 -12.47
CA SER A 115 -9.63 10.03 -12.54
C SER A 115 -11.07 10.22 -12.04
N GLN A 116 -11.48 9.42 -11.05
CA GLN A 116 -12.79 9.45 -10.39
C GLN A 116 -12.60 9.79 -8.91
N GLN A 117 -12.62 11.08 -8.59
CA GLN A 117 -12.55 11.55 -7.22
C GLN A 117 -13.94 11.50 -6.60
N VAL A 118 -14.16 10.52 -5.72
CA VAL A 118 -15.36 10.46 -4.89
C VAL A 118 -15.38 11.68 -3.94
N GLN A 119 -16.48 12.40 -3.96
CA GLN A 119 -16.72 13.60 -3.14
C GLN A 119 -17.71 13.33 -2.02
N GLN A 120 -18.67 12.43 -2.25
CA GLN A 120 -19.73 12.13 -1.29
C GLN A 120 -20.19 10.68 -1.43
N VAL A 121 -20.53 10.07 -0.30
CA VAL A 121 -21.25 8.80 -0.21
C VAL A 121 -22.45 9.03 0.72
N SER A 122 -23.64 8.70 0.25
CA SER A 122 -24.87 8.75 1.05
C SER A 122 -25.66 7.45 0.90
N PHE A 123 -26.50 7.12 1.88
CA PHE A 123 -27.40 5.98 1.80
C PHE A 123 -28.82 6.45 1.55
N ASP A 124 -29.45 5.90 0.51
CA ASP A 124 -30.85 6.12 0.17
C ASP A 124 -31.68 5.01 0.84
N GLU A 125 -32.38 5.35 1.94
CA GLU A 125 -33.17 4.40 2.72
C GLU A 125 -34.37 3.84 1.93
N GLU A 126 -34.96 4.61 1.02
CA GLU A 126 -36.11 4.16 0.23
C GLU A 126 -35.69 3.11 -0.80
N LYS A 127 -34.51 3.28 -1.41
CA LYS A 127 -33.97 2.35 -2.40
C LYS A 127 -33.14 1.23 -1.78
N GLY A 128 -32.69 1.40 -0.53
CA GLY A 128 -31.74 0.49 0.12
C GLY A 128 -30.40 0.42 -0.60
N LEU A 129 -29.93 1.54 -1.16
CA LEU A 129 -28.70 1.63 -1.96
C LEU A 129 -27.83 2.81 -1.52
N PHE A 130 -26.52 2.67 -1.66
CA PHE A 130 -25.59 3.77 -1.57
C PHE A 130 -25.57 4.59 -2.87
N GLU A 131 -25.60 5.91 -2.75
CA GLU A 131 -25.26 6.84 -3.82
C GLU A 131 -23.81 7.30 -3.63
N VAL A 132 -22.97 7.02 -4.63
CA VAL A 132 -21.57 7.44 -4.67
C VAL A 132 -21.43 8.53 -5.73
N VAL A 133 -21.07 9.74 -5.29
CA VAL A 133 -20.94 10.92 -6.15
C VAL A 133 -19.48 11.23 -6.37
N THR A 134 -19.08 11.31 -7.64
CA THR A 134 -17.76 11.80 -8.05
C THR A 134 -17.88 13.21 -8.60
N GLN A 135 -16.75 13.80 -8.98
CA GLN A 135 -16.69 15.12 -9.59
C GLN A 135 -17.37 15.20 -10.96
N ARG A 136 -17.75 14.08 -11.58
CA ARG A 136 -18.38 14.01 -12.92
C ARG A 136 -19.62 13.12 -12.96
N ASP A 137 -19.60 12.04 -12.18
CA ASP A 137 -20.55 10.94 -12.32
C ASP A 137 -21.25 10.65 -10.99
N ARG A 138 -22.34 9.88 -11.08
CA ARG A 138 -23.04 9.35 -9.92
C ARG A 138 -23.35 7.88 -10.13
N PHE A 139 -23.05 7.08 -9.12
CA PHE A 139 -23.19 5.64 -9.14
C PHE A 139 -24.10 5.17 -8.00
N LEU A 140 -24.78 4.04 -8.21
CA LEU A 140 -25.55 3.37 -7.16
C LEU A 140 -24.86 2.05 -6.82
N ALA A 141 -24.83 1.67 -5.54
CA ALA A 141 -24.24 0.42 -5.09
C ALA A 141 -25.01 -0.24 -3.95
N ARG A 142 -25.04 -1.58 -3.89
CA ARG A 142 -25.55 -2.30 -2.70
C ARG A 142 -24.55 -2.26 -1.55
N HIS A 143 -23.26 -2.37 -1.86
CA HIS A 143 -22.18 -2.35 -0.88
C HIS A 143 -21.07 -1.38 -1.30
N VAL A 144 -20.42 -0.78 -0.29
CA VAL A 144 -19.29 0.13 -0.49
C VAL A 144 -18.12 -0.31 0.39
N CYS A 145 -16.92 -0.34 -0.17
CA CYS A 145 -15.68 -0.57 0.56
C CYS A 145 -14.73 0.63 0.41
N VAL A 146 -14.25 1.16 1.54
CA VAL A 146 -13.38 2.35 1.57
C VAL A 146 -11.94 1.93 1.81
N GLY A 147 -11.12 2.07 0.76
CA GLY A 147 -9.70 1.69 0.72
C GLY A 147 -8.81 2.84 0.26
N ILE A 148 -9.03 4.06 0.77
CA ILE A 148 -8.33 5.30 0.35
C ILE A 148 -6.90 5.45 0.90
N GLY A 149 -6.42 4.46 1.66
CA GLY A 149 -5.10 4.50 2.30
C GLY A 149 -5.03 5.44 3.49
N LYS A 150 -3.81 5.74 3.94
CA LYS A 150 -3.52 6.61 5.09
C LYS A 150 -3.13 8.00 4.63
N GLN A 151 -3.50 9.01 5.41
CA GLN A 151 -2.97 10.36 5.25
C GLN A 151 -1.56 10.47 5.86
N ILE A 152 -0.78 11.41 5.33
CA ILE A 152 0.53 11.77 5.91
C ILE A 152 0.30 12.25 7.34
N ASN A 153 1.15 11.80 8.27
CA ASN A 153 1.11 12.22 9.66
C ASN A 153 2.44 12.89 10.02
N LEU A 154 2.38 14.19 10.30
CA LEU A 154 3.53 14.97 10.75
C LEU A 154 3.44 15.20 12.26
N PRO A 155 4.56 15.29 12.99
CA PRO A 155 4.55 15.73 14.38
C PRO A 155 3.98 17.14 14.50
N ASP A 156 3.23 17.42 15.58
CA ASP A 156 2.59 18.73 15.82
C ASP A 156 3.55 19.92 15.80
N CYS A 157 4.85 19.69 16.07
CA CYS A 157 5.87 20.73 16.02
C CYS A 157 6.29 21.12 14.59
N VAL A 158 5.89 20.37 13.57
CA VAL A 158 6.15 20.67 12.15
C VAL A 158 5.05 21.60 11.64
N THR A 159 5.34 22.89 11.55
CA THR A 159 4.37 23.93 11.20
C THR A 159 4.28 24.24 9.71
N ALA A 160 5.28 23.82 8.92
CA ALA A 160 5.30 23.98 7.47
C ALA A 160 6.11 22.85 6.82
N GLN A 161 5.76 22.54 5.57
CA GLN A 161 6.58 21.70 4.69
C GLN A 161 7.13 22.56 3.55
N ASP A 162 8.43 22.46 3.32
CA ASP A 162 9.16 23.20 2.30
C ASP A 162 10.30 22.33 1.72
N ASP A 163 11.24 22.91 0.98
CA ASP A 163 12.35 22.16 0.38
C ASP A 163 13.39 21.65 1.40
N SER A 164 13.35 22.15 2.63
CA SER A 164 14.24 21.78 3.72
C SER A 164 13.60 20.82 4.73
N CYS A 165 12.26 20.80 4.81
CA CYS A 165 11.50 19.91 5.68
C CYS A 165 10.27 19.35 4.95
N PHE A 166 10.27 18.06 4.66
CA PHE A 166 9.17 17.39 3.96
C PHE A 166 9.03 15.94 4.39
N HIS A 167 7.88 15.33 4.12
CA HIS A 167 7.61 13.95 4.50
C HIS A 167 8.38 12.95 3.61
N ALA A 168 8.77 11.81 4.19
CA ALA A 168 9.46 10.72 3.49
C ALA A 168 8.79 10.32 2.16
N SER A 169 7.46 10.34 2.11
CA SER A 169 6.67 10.01 0.91
C SER A 169 6.84 10.95 -0.27
N GLU A 170 7.65 12.00 -0.15
CA GLU A 170 7.95 12.95 -1.23
C GLU A 170 9.40 12.83 -1.71
N MET A 171 10.23 11.96 -1.13
CA MET A 171 11.66 11.91 -1.40
C MET A 171 11.98 11.72 -2.89
N MET A 172 11.42 10.67 -3.50
CA MET A 172 11.64 10.39 -4.93
C MET A 172 10.87 11.34 -5.86
N LEU A 173 9.92 12.13 -5.33
CA LEU A 173 9.21 13.13 -6.11
C LEU A 173 9.98 14.46 -6.16
N ARG A 174 10.73 14.76 -5.10
CA ARG A 174 11.51 15.99 -4.95
C ARG A 174 12.95 15.85 -5.41
N THR A 175 13.54 14.66 -5.25
CA THR A 175 14.95 14.36 -5.57
C THR A 175 15.89 15.48 -5.10
N PRO A 176 15.91 15.77 -3.79
CA PRO A 176 16.67 16.91 -3.27
C PRO A 176 18.18 16.74 -3.50
N ASP A 177 18.90 17.84 -3.68
CA ASP A 177 20.37 17.83 -3.55
C ASP A 177 20.75 17.97 -2.07
N LEU A 178 21.40 16.95 -1.50
CA LEU A 178 21.84 16.90 -0.11
C LEU A 178 23.35 17.19 0.05
N ALA A 179 24.07 17.47 -1.04
CA ALA A 179 25.51 17.69 -1.01
C ALA A 179 25.90 18.82 -0.05
N GLY A 180 26.80 18.53 0.89
CA GLY A 180 27.29 19.50 1.88
C GLY A 180 26.24 19.97 2.90
N LYS A 181 25.03 19.39 2.90
CA LYS A 181 23.96 19.76 3.85
C LYS A 181 24.01 18.94 5.13
N ARG A 182 23.40 19.48 6.19
CA ARG A 182 23.16 18.74 7.43
C ARG A 182 21.76 18.14 7.36
N VAL A 183 21.68 16.82 7.29
CA VAL A 183 20.43 16.09 7.07
C VAL A 183 20.04 15.33 8.33
N THR A 184 18.75 15.36 8.68
CA THR A 184 18.20 14.60 9.81
C THR A 184 16.99 13.82 9.34
N VAL A 185 17.03 12.50 9.50
CA VAL A 185 15.88 11.61 9.28
C VAL A 185 15.14 11.44 10.61
N VAL A 186 13.83 11.74 10.62
CA VAL A 186 12.98 11.61 11.81
C VAL A 186 12.02 10.42 11.62
N GLY A 187 12.19 9.39 12.44
CA GLY A 187 11.37 8.18 12.45
C GLY A 187 12.21 6.90 12.35
N GLY A 188 12.01 5.97 13.30
CA GLY A 188 12.75 4.70 13.36
C GLY A 188 12.04 3.50 12.75
N GLY A 189 11.14 3.73 11.78
CA GLY A 189 10.49 2.66 11.01
C GLY A 189 11.27 2.31 9.73
N GLN A 190 10.75 1.36 8.95
CA GLN A 190 11.40 0.89 7.71
C GLN A 190 11.73 2.04 6.75
N SER A 191 10.78 2.93 6.48
CA SER A 191 11.02 4.08 5.59
C SER A 191 12.15 4.99 6.07
N GLY A 192 12.31 5.16 7.39
CA GLY A 192 13.42 5.95 7.94
C GLY A 192 14.77 5.26 7.73
N ALA A 193 14.81 3.93 7.91
CA ALA A 193 16.01 3.14 7.66
C ALA A 193 16.41 3.16 6.16
N ASP A 194 15.44 2.95 5.27
CA ASP A 194 15.66 2.96 3.82
C ASP A 194 16.21 4.32 3.35
N LEU A 195 15.63 5.43 3.83
CA LEU A 195 16.12 6.78 3.53
C LEU A 195 17.51 7.02 4.09
N PHE A 196 17.75 6.67 5.36
CA PHE A 196 19.06 6.86 5.98
C PHE A 196 20.14 6.12 5.20
N LEU A 197 19.91 4.86 4.83
CA LEU A 197 20.86 4.05 4.07
C LEU A 197 21.13 4.62 2.67
N ASN A 198 20.09 5.03 1.95
CA ASN A 198 20.25 5.61 0.61
C ASN A 198 20.95 6.98 0.64
N ILE A 199 20.63 7.84 1.63
CA ILE A 199 21.35 9.11 1.82
C ILE A 199 22.82 8.86 2.18
N PHE A 200 23.08 7.89 3.05
CA PHE A 200 24.44 7.49 3.44
C PHE A 200 25.26 6.97 2.26
N ARG A 201 24.64 6.27 1.32
CA ARG A 201 25.27 5.81 0.06
C ARG A 201 25.49 6.93 -0.95
N GLY A 202 24.89 8.10 -0.73
CA GLY A 202 25.07 9.28 -1.57
C GLY A 202 24.13 9.35 -2.77
N GLU A 203 22.99 8.65 -2.74
CA GLU A 203 21.97 8.68 -3.81
C GLU A 203 21.52 10.11 -4.17
N TRP A 204 21.57 11.02 -3.20
CA TRP A 204 21.18 12.42 -3.34
C TRP A 204 22.35 13.39 -3.06
N GLY A 205 23.58 12.95 -3.30
CA GLY A 205 24.78 13.70 -2.95
C GLY A 205 25.23 13.49 -1.50
N GLN A 206 26.52 13.71 -1.25
CA GLN A 206 27.15 13.42 0.03
C GLN A 206 26.84 14.52 1.08
N PRO A 207 26.10 14.21 2.16
CA PRO A 207 25.79 15.21 3.18
C PRO A 207 27.03 15.56 4.01
N LEU A 208 27.06 16.78 4.56
CA LEU A 208 28.06 17.20 5.55
C LEU A 208 27.88 16.42 6.88
N SER A 209 26.62 16.15 7.26
CA SER A 209 26.30 15.33 8.43
C SER A 209 24.94 14.66 8.23
N LEU A 210 24.80 13.42 8.70
CA LEU A 210 23.55 12.67 8.66
C LEU A 210 23.17 12.19 10.06
N ASN A 211 21.99 12.61 10.54
CA ASN A 211 21.44 12.20 11.84
C ASN A 211 20.20 11.32 11.64
N TRP A 212 19.99 10.35 12.53
CA TRP A 212 18.77 9.54 12.58
C TRP A 212 18.15 9.61 13.96
N VAL A 213 16.96 10.20 14.04
CA VAL A 213 16.25 10.44 15.30
C VAL A 213 15.00 9.57 15.35
N SER A 214 14.81 8.86 16.44
CA SER A 214 13.66 7.99 16.69
C SER A 214 13.15 8.18 18.10
N ARG A 215 11.83 8.05 18.30
CA ARG A 215 11.22 7.96 19.64
C ARG A 215 11.37 6.56 20.25
N ARG A 216 11.77 5.57 19.45
CA ARG A 216 11.99 4.19 19.91
C ARG A 216 13.28 4.13 20.73
N ASN A 217 13.29 3.32 21.78
CA ASN A 217 14.49 3.08 22.59
C ASN A 217 15.61 2.39 21.80
N ASN A 218 15.27 1.72 20.68
CA ASN A 218 16.24 1.08 19.79
C ASN A 218 15.70 0.97 18.35
N TYR A 219 16.60 0.72 17.40
CA TYR A 219 16.27 0.36 16.02
C TYR A 219 16.13 -1.17 15.91
N ASN A 220 15.03 -1.69 16.46
CA ASN A 220 14.77 -3.13 16.44
C ASN A 220 14.43 -3.61 15.02
N ALA A 221 14.97 -4.77 14.66
CA ALA A 221 14.55 -5.50 13.47
C ALA A 221 13.07 -5.91 13.59
N LEU A 222 12.42 -6.12 12.44
CA LEU A 222 11.11 -6.75 12.40
C LEU A 222 11.24 -8.19 12.93
N ASP A 223 10.32 -8.62 13.78
CA ASP A 223 10.30 -10.01 14.25
C ASP A 223 9.74 -10.90 13.13
N GLU A 224 10.63 -11.69 12.54
CA GLU A 224 10.31 -12.63 11.46
C GLU A 224 10.28 -14.09 11.96
N ALA A 225 10.27 -14.32 13.27
CA ALA A 225 10.16 -15.66 13.83
C ALA A 225 8.88 -16.36 13.35
N ALA A 226 8.96 -17.68 13.15
CA ALA A 226 7.83 -18.47 12.62
C ALA A 226 6.54 -18.27 13.44
N PHE A 227 6.64 -18.32 14.77
CA PHE A 227 5.50 -18.10 15.66
C PHE A 227 5.00 -16.64 15.67
N ALA A 228 5.90 -15.66 15.54
CA ALA A 228 5.49 -14.26 15.41
C ALA A 228 4.71 -14.02 14.11
N ASN A 229 5.04 -14.76 13.05
CA ASN A 229 4.33 -14.69 11.78
C ASN A 229 2.90 -15.29 11.83
N GLU A 230 2.57 -16.13 12.82
CA GLU A 230 1.21 -16.65 13.01
C GLU A 230 0.20 -15.53 13.34
N TYR A 231 0.65 -14.37 13.85
CA TYR A 231 -0.20 -13.20 14.02
C TYR A 231 -0.79 -12.65 12.72
N PHE A 232 -0.27 -13.08 11.57
CA PHE A 232 -0.71 -12.62 10.25
C PHE A 232 -1.48 -13.71 9.49
N THR A 233 -2.02 -14.73 10.17
CA THR A 233 -2.91 -15.74 9.56
C THR A 233 -4.39 -15.37 9.75
N PRO A 234 -5.29 -15.88 8.89
CA PRO A 234 -6.73 -15.66 9.05
C PRO A 234 -7.26 -16.05 10.43
N GLU A 235 -6.81 -17.18 10.99
CA GLU A 235 -7.28 -17.70 12.27
C GLU A 235 -6.96 -16.77 13.45
N TYR A 236 -5.78 -16.12 13.41
CA TYR A 236 -5.44 -15.12 14.41
C TYR A 236 -6.32 -13.88 14.27
N VAL A 237 -6.59 -13.41 13.04
CA VAL A 237 -7.47 -12.26 12.81
C VAL A 237 -8.89 -12.52 13.31
N ASP A 238 -9.44 -13.71 13.04
CA ASP A 238 -10.75 -14.12 13.54
C ASP A 238 -10.78 -14.08 15.07
N SER A 239 -9.77 -14.67 15.71
CA SER A 239 -9.65 -14.67 17.17
C SER A 239 -9.49 -13.25 17.73
N PHE A 240 -8.63 -12.43 17.11
CA PHE A 240 -8.36 -11.05 17.50
C PHE A 240 -9.60 -10.16 17.40
N SER A 241 -10.44 -10.38 16.39
CA SER A 241 -11.67 -9.61 16.17
C SER A 241 -12.72 -9.78 17.27
N THR A 242 -12.63 -10.87 18.04
CA THR A 242 -13.53 -11.15 19.18
C THR A 242 -13.09 -10.46 20.48
N LEU A 243 -11.89 -9.86 20.51
CA LEU A 243 -11.34 -9.22 21.69
C LEU A 243 -12.05 -7.88 21.97
N GLY A 244 -12.29 -7.59 23.25
CA GLY A 244 -12.76 -6.26 23.68
C GLY A 244 -11.71 -5.17 23.47
N GLU A 245 -12.14 -3.91 23.37
CA GLU A 245 -11.29 -2.75 23.05
C GLU A 245 -10.04 -2.62 23.94
N GLU A 246 -10.16 -2.92 25.24
CA GLU A 246 -9.02 -2.87 26.17
C GLU A 246 -7.94 -3.91 25.82
N ALA A 247 -8.36 -5.12 25.45
CA ALA A 247 -7.43 -6.18 25.04
C ALA A 247 -6.76 -5.84 23.71
N VAL A 248 -7.53 -5.35 22.73
CA VAL A 248 -7.00 -4.83 21.46
C VAL A 248 -5.97 -3.72 21.71
N GLY A 249 -6.29 -2.75 22.58
CA GLY A 249 -5.39 -1.66 22.94
C GLY A 249 -4.06 -2.15 23.51
N ARG A 250 -4.09 -3.15 24.40
CA ARG A 250 -2.87 -3.75 24.98
C ARG A 250 -2.05 -4.54 23.95
N CYS A 251 -2.70 -5.27 23.04
CA CYS A 251 -2.01 -6.02 21.99
C CYS A 251 -1.36 -5.10 20.94
N CYS A 252 -2.04 -4.02 20.56
CA CYS A 252 -1.53 -3.09 19.54
C CYS A 252 -0.53 -2.06 20.09
N THR A 253 -0.48 -1.85 21.41
CA THR A 253 0.54 -1.01 22.04
C THR A 253 1.69 -1.88 22.53
N SER A 254 2.77 -1.93 21.75
CA SER A 254 4.06 -2.32 22.33
C SER A 254 4.32 -1.35 23.49
N ARG A 255 4.48 -1.88 24.71
CA ARG A 255 4.85 -1.09 25.89
C ARG A 255 5.94 -0.07 25.51
N ARG A 256 5.68 1.18 25.89
CA ARG A 256 6.51 2.37 25.68
C ARG A 256 8.01 2.12 25.86
#